data_AF-A0A539DND5-F1
#
_entry.id   AF-A0A539DND5-F1
#
_cell.length_a   1.000
_cell.length_b   1.000
_cell.length_c   1.000
_cell.angle_alpha   90.00
_cell.angle_beta   90.00
_cell.angle_gamma   90.00
#
_symmetry.space_group_name_H-M   'P 1'
#
loop_
_entity.id
_entity.type
_entity.pdbx_description
1 polymer ?
#
loop_
_entity_poly.entity_id
_entity_poly.type
_entity_poly.pdbx_seq_one_letter_code
_entity_poly.pdbx_strand_id
1 'polypeptide(L)' 'EAICSVAEKLGPKAETVRLWVRRAETDSGRRPGATTDELVELKRLKRENAELRRANDILKAAAHFFGAELDRQSTK' A
#
# COMPACT_ATOMS: atom_id res chain seq x y z
N GLU A 1 -24.49 -23.07 -11.66
CA GLU A 1 -25.59 -23.44 -10.75
C GLU A 1 -25.27 -23.15 -9.28
N ALA A 2 -24.16 -23.66 -8.71
CA ALA A 2 -23.81 -23.44 -7.30
C ALA A 2 -23.78 -21.96 -6.86
N ILE A 3 -23.15 -21.08 -7.65
CA ILE A 3 -23.04 -19.65 -7.33
C ILE A 3 -24.42 -18.95 -7.25
N CYS A 4 -25.33 -19.27 -8.19
CA CYS A 4 -26.67 -18.71 -8.18
C CYS A 4 -27.47 -19.23 -6.97
N SER A 5 -27.35 -20.52 -6.65
CA SER A 5 -28.01 -21.10 -5.48
C SER A 5 -27.52 -20.49 -4.16
N VAL A 6 -26.22 -20.23 -4.03
CA VAL A 6 -25.65 -19.56 -2.85
C VAL A 6 -26.13 -18.12 -2.76
N ALA A 7 -26.16 -17.40 -3.88
CA ALA A 7 -26.69 -16.03 -3.97
C ALA A 7 -28.17 -15.96 -3.54
N GLU A 8 -29.01 -16.88 -4.04
CA GLU A 8 -30.43 -16.96 -3.68
C GLU A 8 -30.66 -17.24 -2.19
N LYS A 9 -29.83 -18.11 -1.60
CA LYS A 9 -29.96 -18.49 -0.18
C LYS A 9 -29.43 -17.43 0.79
N LEU A 10 -28.39 -16.70 0.40
CA LEU A 10 -27.69 -15.77 1.30
C LEU A 10 -28.02 -14.30 1.05
N GLY A 11 -28.57 -13.96 -0.12
CA GLY A 11 -29.00 -12.61 -0.48
C GLY A 11 -28.08 -11.80 -1.42
N PRO A 12 -26.75 -11.99 -1.49
CA PRO A 12 -25.91 -11.30 -2.46
C PRO A 12 -26.30 -11.64 -3.91
N LYS A 13 -26.00 -10.74 -4.84
CA LYS A 13 -26.12 -11.05 -6.27
C LYS A 13 -25.11 -12.13 -6.65
N ALA A 14 -25.44 -12.97 -7.63
CA ALA A 14 -24.54 -14.01 -8.14
C ALA A 14 -23.15 -13.44 -8.54
N GLU A 15 -23.10 -12.23 -9.08
CA GLU A 15 -21.83 -11.58 -9.44
C GLU A 15 -20.96 -11.23 -8.22
N THR A 16 -21.56 -10.83 -7.10
CA THR A 16 -20.83 -10.59 -5.84
C THR A 16 -20.19 -11.89 -5.34
N VAL A 17 -20.93 -12.99 -5.37
CA VAL A 17 -20.41 -14.31 -4.98
C VAL A 17 -19.27 -14.74 -5.92
N ARG A 18 -19.39 -14.52 -7.24
CA ARG A 18 -18.29 -14.78 -8.19
C ARG A 18 -17.04 -13.98 -7.84
N LEU A 19 -17.17 -12.70 -7.51
CA LEU A 19 -16.04 -11.86 -7.17
C LEU A 19 -15.32 -12.36 -5.92
N TRP A 20 -16.08 -12.74 -4.88
CA TRP A 20 -15.51 -13.32 -3.66
C TRP A 20 -14.79 -14.64 -3.91
N VAL A 21 -15.35 -15.52 -4.75
CA VAL A 21 -14.68 -16.77 -5.14
C VAL A 21 -13.36 -16.48 -5.84
N ARG A 22 -13.34 -15.57 -6.83
CA ARG A 22 -12.10 -15.20 -7.53
C ARG A 22 -11.07 -14.60 -6.57
N ARG A 23 -11.52 -13.77 -5.62
CA ARG A 23 -10.63 -13.20 -4.59
C ARG A 23 -10.03 -14.28 -3.70
N ALA A 24 -10.84 -15.23 -3.23
CA ALA A 24 -10.36 -16.36 -2.44
C ALA A 24 -9.43 -17.30 -3.24
N GLU A 25 -9.65 -17.48 -4.54
CA GLU A 25 -8.72 -18.20 -5.42
C GLU A 25 -7.38 -17.48 -5.55
N THR A 26 -7.38 -16.15 -5.67
CA THR A 26 -6.15 -15.36 -5.66
C THR A 26 -5.44 -15.45 -4.31
N ASP A 27 -6.18 -15.26 -3.21
CA ASP A 27 -5.63 -15.30 -1.84
C ASP A 27 -5.08 -16.70 -1.47
N SER A 28 -5.59 -17.76 -2.10
CA SER A 28 -5.08 -19.13 -1.94
C SER A 28 -4.05 -19.56 -3.00
N GLY A 29 -3.64 -18.66 -3.89
CA GLY A 29 -2.64 -18.94 -4.93
C GLY A 29 -3.14 -19.81 -6.09
N ARG A 30 -4.43 -20.14 -6.14
CA ARG A 30 -5.04 -20.90 -7.26
C ARG A 30 -5.21 -20.05 -8.52
N ARG A 31 -5.20 -18.72 -8.37
CA ARG A 31 -5.31 -17.76 -9.46
C ARG A 31 -4.20 -16.72 -9.35
N PRO A 32 -3.55 -16.35 -10.47
CA PRO A 32 -2.57 -15.27 -10.45
C PRO A 32 -3.20 -13.93 -10.05
N GLY A 33 -2.44 -13.14 -9.28
CA GLY A 33 -2.83 -11.82 -8.81
C GLY A 33 -2.25 -11.54 -7.43
N ALA A 34 -2.25 -10.26 -7.03
CA ALA A 34 -1.86 -9.90 -5.67
C ALA A 34 -2.96 -10.28 -4.69
N THR A 35 -2.57 -11.00 -3.65
CA THR A 35 -3.41 -11.36 -2.53
C THR A 35 -3.88 -10.11 -1.76
N THR A 36 -4.94 -10.27 -0.97
CA THR A 36 -5.42 -9.23 -0.08
C THR A 36 -4.33 -8.73 0.86
N ASP A 37 -3.54 -9.63 1.43
CA ASP A 37 -2.48 -9.29 2.39
C ASP A 37 -1.32 -8.54 1.72
N GLU A 38 -0.90 -8.97 0.53
CA GLU A 38 0.11 -8.26 -0.26
C GLU A 38 -0.33 -6.83 -0.60
N LEU A 39 -1.60 -6.62 -0.91
CA LEU A 39 -2.13 -5.29 -1.21
C LEU A 39 -2.18 -4.40 0.03
N VAL A 40 -2.51 -4.96 1.20
CA VAL A 40 -2.47 -4.26 2.49
C VAL A 40 -1.04 -3.84 2.81
N GLU A 41 -0.09 -4.76 2.68
CA GLU A 41 1.32 -4.48 2.96
C GLU A 41 1.91 -3.48 1.98
N LEU A 42 1.59 -3.59 0.68
CA LEU A 42 1.99 -2.62 -0.33
C LEU A 42 1.51 -1.20 0.03
N LYS A 43 0.28 -1.07 0.53
CA LYS A 43 -0.28 0.22 0.96
C LYS A 43 0.45 0.76 2.19
N ARG A 44 0.76 -0.10 3.15
CA ARG A 44 1.54 0.24 4.36
C ARG A 44 2.93 0.75 3.97
N LEU A 45 3.65 -0.01 3.15
CA LEU A 45 4.99 0.34 2.67
C LEU A 45 5.01 1.62 1.85
N LYS A 46 4.01 1.85 0.98
CA LYS A 46 3.90 3.12 0.23
C LYS A 46 3.74 4.32 1.15
N ARG A 47 2.97 4.19 2.22
CA ARG A 47 2.79 5.25 3.22
C ARG A 47 4.08 5.52 3.98
N GLU A 48 4.71 4.46 4.49
CA GLU A 48 5.98 4.55 5.22
C GLU A 48 7.08 5.17 4.35
N ASN A 49 7.20 4.74 3.09
CA ASN A 49 8.18 5.30 2.17
C ASN A 49 7.94 6.80 1.89
N ALA A 50 6.68 7.22 1.78
CA ALA A 50 6.34 8.64 1.62
C ALA A 50 6.69 9.47 2.87
N GLU A 51 6.46 8.92 4.07
CA GLU A 51 6.85 9.54 5.34
C GLU A 51 8.37 9.67 5.46
N LEU A 52 9.11 8.59 5.16
CA LEU A 52 10.57 8.56 5.18
C LEU A 52 11.18 9.55 4.19
N ARG A 53 10.62 9.66 2.98
CA ARG A 53 11.07 10.64 1.97
C ARG A 53 10.90 12.07 2.49
N ARG A 54 9.74 12.41 3.05
CA ARG A 54 9.51 13.73 3.65
C ARG A 54 10.50 14.03 4.78
N ALA A 55 10.73 13.07 5.68
CA ALA A 55 11.71 13.24 6.75
C ALA A 55 13.12 13.45 6.20
N ASN A 56 13.51 12.69 5.18
CA ASN A 56 14.81 12.82 4.54
C ASN A 56 15.00 14.19 3.89
N ASP A 57 13.96 14.74 3.25
CA ASP A 57 14.00 16.07 2.64
C ASP A 57 14.19 17.18 3.69
N ILE A 58 13.50 17.08 4.83
CA ILE A 58 13.68 18.01 5.97
C ILE A 58 15.12 17.94 6.48
N LEU A 59 15.66 16.74 6.68
CA LEU A 59 17.03 16.55 7.17
C LEU A 59 18.07 17.11 6.20
N LYS A 60 17.88 16.92 4.89
CA LYS A 60 18.74 17.51 3.86
C LYS A 60 18.68 19.03 3.87
N ALA A 61 17.49 19.60 3.99
CA ALA A 61 17.33 21.06 4.08
C ALA A 61 18.03 21.62 5.33
N ALA A 62 17.90 20.95 6.48
CA ALA A 62 18.59 21.32 7.70
C ALA A 62 20.12 21.23 7.55
N ALA A 63 20.63 20.13 6.98
CA ALA A 63 22.06 19.96 6.74
C ALA A 63 22.63 21.05 5.82
N HIS A 64 21.90 21.42 4.76
CA HIS A 64 22.28 22.51 3.88
C HIS A 64 22.33 23.85 4.61
N PHE A 65 21.29 24.15 5.41
CA PHE A 65 21.24 25.38 6.20
C PHE A 65 22.41 25.49 7.18
N PHE A 66 22.68 24.43 7.95
CA PHE A 66 23.77 24.43 8.93
C PHE A 66 25.15 24.45 8.28
N GLY A 67 25.35 23.75 7.17
CA GLY A 67 26.58 23.82 6.39
C GLY A 67 26.88 25.25 5.93
N ALA A 68 25.89 25.93 5.36
CA ALA A 68 26.02 27.32 4.92
C ALA A 68 26.32 28.29 6.08
N GLU A 69 25.77 28.03 7.27
CA GLU A 69 26.07 28.86 8.45
C GLU A 69 27.50 28.64 8.96
N LEU A 70 28.00 27.40 8.97
CA LEU A 70 29.39 27.09 9.33
C LEU A 70 30.38 27.74 8.37
N ASP A 71 30.12 27.68 7.06
CA ASP A 71 30.98 28.31 6.05
C ASP A 71 31.08 29.83 6.25
N ARG A 72 29.94 30.51 6.55
CA ARG A 72 29.92 31.95 6.86
C ARG A 72 30.68 32.32 8.13
N GLN A 73 30.71 31.45 9.13
CA GLN A 73 31.46 31.70 10.36
C GLN A 73 32.96 31.48 10.17
N SER A 74 33.37 30.51 9.34
CA SER A 74 34.78 30.23 9.06
C SER A 74 35.49 31.34 8.27
N THR A 75 34.72 32.19 7.58
CA THR A 75 35.21 33.27 6.72
C THR A 75 35.29 34.64 7.43
N LYS A 76 34.89 34.73 8.70
CA LYS A 76 35.04 35.92 9.57
C LYS A 76 36.26 35.78 10.46
#